data_AF-A0A6P2AD79-F1
#
_entry.id   AF-A0A6P2AD79-F1
#
_cell.length_a   1.000
_cell.length_b   1.000
_cell.length_c   1.000
_cell.angle_alpha   90.00
_cell.angle_beta   90.00
_cell.angle_gamma   90.00
#
_symmetry.space_group_name_H-M   'P 1'
#
loop_
_entity.id
_entity.type
_entity.pdbx_description
1 polymer ?
#
loop_
_entity_poly.entity_id
_entity_poly.type
_entity_poly.pdbx_seq_one_letter_code
_entity_poly.pdbx_strand_id
1 'polypeptide(L)' 'MSTENQARVLMMRHHHNIKNRQQSMLNRAASEIGLDLEGNDYWSNIQGKPNSSFRQSYDRSHASLS' A
#
# COMPACT_ATOMS: atom_id res chain seq x y z
N MET A 1 5.44 17.83 20.65
CA MET A 1 4.61 16.80 19.99
C MET A 1 4.33 15.72 21.02
N SER A 2 3.08 15.31 21.22
CA SER A 2 2.77 14.19 22.12
C SER A 2 3.10 12.85 21.45
N THR A 3 3.34 11.81 22.26
CA THR A 3 3.65 10.46 21.80
C THR A 3 2.52 9.87 20.94
N GLU A 4 1.26 10.20 21.24
CA GLU A 4 0.10 9.78 20.45
C GLU A 4 0.11 10.41 19.05
N ASN A 5 0.51 11.68 18.95
CA ASN A 5 0.61 12.35 17.66
C ASN A 5 1.72 11.74 16.81
N GLN A 6 2.85 11.39 17.41
CA GLN A 6 3.94 10.70 16.72
C GLN A 6 3.51 9.30 16.25
N ALA A 7 2.84 8.52 17.12
CA ALA A 7 2.31 7.20 16.76
C ALA A 7 1.32 7.30 15.58
N ARG A 8 0.42 8.28 15.60
CA ARG A 8 -0.54 8.51 14.51
C ARG A 8 0.16 8.81 13.18
N VAL A 9 1.19 9.67 13.20
CA VAL A 9 1.96 10.00 11.99
C VAL A 9 2.66 8.77 11.43
N LEU A 10 3.27 7.93 12.29
CA LEU A 10 3.92 6.70 11.86
C LEU A 10 2.93 5.72 11.23
N MET A 11 1.76 5.53 11.85
CA MET A 11 0.70 4.66 11.31
C MET A 11 0.19 5.16 9.95
N MET A 12 -0.04 6.46 9.80
CA MET A 12 -0.51 7.07 8.56
C MET A 12 0.55 6.96 7.45
N ARG A 13 1.83 7.17 7.77
CA ARG A 13 2.94 7.02 6.82
C ARG A 13 3.07 5.57 6.35
N HIS A 14 3.03 4.63 7.28
CA HIS A 14 3.07 3.20 6.97
C HIS A 14 1.90 2.79 6.07
N HIS A 15 0.69 3.26 6.40
CA HIS A 15 -0.50 3.05 5.57
C HIS A 15 -0.30 3.57 4.14
N HIS A 16 0.18 4.80 3.99
CA HIS A 16 0.44 5.40 2.67
C HIS A 16 1.49 4.61 1.86
N ASN A 17 2.52 4.08 2.52
CA ASN A 17 3.53 3.29 1.82
C ASN A 17 3.00 1.95 1.30
N ILE A 18 2.19 1.24 2.12
CA ILE A 18 1.50 0.01 1.67
C ILE A 18 0.66 0.31 0.44
N LYS A 19 -0.08 1.42 0.52
CA LYS A 19 -0.96 1.90 -0.53
C LYS A 19 -0.25 2.10 -1.86
N ASN A 20 0.83 2.88 -1.85
CA ASN A 20 1.60 3.19 -3.07
C ASN A 20 2.23 1.93 -3.69
N ARG A 21 2.71 1.00 -2.85
CA ARG A 21 3.27 -0.26 -3.34
C ARG A 21 2.21 -1.15 -3.99
N GLN A 22 1.04 -1.30 -3.37
CA GLN A 22 -0.06 -2.06 -3.95
C GLN A 22 -0.42 -1.52 -5.34
N GLN A 23 -0.61 -0.19 -5.43
CA GLN A 23 -0.89 0.46 -6.71
C GLN A 23 0.22 0.20 -7.74
N SER A 24 1.48 0.35 -7.34
CA SER A 24 2.62 0.14 -8.25
C SER A 24 2.74 -1.30 -8.76
N MET A 25 2.39 -2.30 -7.94
CA MET A 25 2.40 -3.70 -8.37
C MET A 25 1.23 -4.02 -9.31
N LEU A 26 0.03 -3.53 -8.99
CA LEU A 26 -1.14 -3.75 -9.82
C LEU A 26 -1.02 -3.03 -11.16
N ASN A 27 -0.51 -1.79 -11.16
CA ASN A 27 -0.24 -1.05 -12.40
C ASN A 27 0.73 -1.77 -13.32
N ARG A 28 1.81 -2.36 -12.77
CA ARG A 28 2.73 -3.18 -13.57
C ARG A 28 2.04 -4.40 -14.16
N ALA A 29 1.34 -5.18 -13.33
CA ALA A 29 0.65 -6.39 -13.79
C ALA A 29 -0.41 -6.07 -14.87
N ALA A 30 -1.11 -4.95 -14.74
CA ALA A 30 -2.08 -4.50 -15.72
C ALA A 30 -1.44 -4.09 -17.05
N SER A 31 -0.34 -3.34 -16.99
CA SER A 31 0.43 -2.96 -18.16
C SER A 31 0.96 -4.19 -18.90
N GLU A 32 1.35 -5.25 -18.18
CA GLU A 32 1.81 -6.52 -18.78
C GLU A 32 0.69 -7.23 -19.57
N ILE A 33 -0.56 -7.12 -19.12
CA ILE A 33 -1.71 -7.75 -19.80
C ILE A 33 -2.45 -6.80 -20.75
N GLY A 34 -1.91 -5.60 -20.98
CA GLY A 34 -2.50 -4.60 -21.88
C GLY A 34 -3.81 -4.00 -21.37
N LEU A 35 -4.07 -4.04 -20.05
CA LEU A 35 -5.18 -3.32 -19.45
C LEU A 35 -4.80 -1.84 -19.34
N ASP A 36 -5.59 -1.00 -20.00
CA ASP A 36 -5.50 0.44 -19.82
C ASP A 36 -6.15 0.85 -18.49
N LEU A 37 -5.40 1.58 -17.68
CA LEU A 37 -5.77 1.92 -16.30
C LEU A 37 -6.07 3.40 -16.10
N GLU A 38 -6.25 4.16 -17.18
CA GLU A 38 -6.72 5.54 -17.10
C GLU A 38 -8.05 5.62 -16.34
N GLY A 39 -7.97 5.85 -15.02
CA GLY A 39 -9.11 6.09 -14.13
C GLY A 39 -9.50 4.97 -13.17
N ASN A 40 -8.92 3.76 -13.25
CA ASN A 40 -9.26 2.68 -12.31
C ASN A 40 -8.21 2.56 -11.20
N ASP A 41 -8.29 3.51 -10.29
CA ASP A 41 -7.66 3.47 -8.99
C ASP A 41 -8.04 2.13 -8.33
N TYR A 42 -7.11 1.17 -8.18
CA TYR A 42 -7.34 -0.19 -7.65
C TYR A 42 -7.78 -0.25 -6.17
N TRP A 43 -8.16 0.90 -5.65
CA TRP A 43 -8.75 1.14 -4.36
C TRP A 43 -10.15 0.55 -4.37
N SER A 44 -10.42 -0.40 -3.45
CA SER A 44 -11.82 -0.76 -3.25
C SER A 44 -12.57 0.48 -2.72
N ASN A 45 -13.77 0.72 -3.26
CA ASN A 45 -14.64 1.81 -2.82
C ASN A 45 -15.02 1.71 -1.33
N ILE A 46 -14.80 0.55 -0.70
CA ILE A 46 -14.97 0.36 0.73
C ILE A 46 -13.76 0.98 1.45
N GLN A 47 -13.88 2.29 1.66
CA GLN A 47 -13.06 3.09 2.58
C GLN A 47 -11.59 3.32 2.17
N GLY A 48 -11.21 3.06 0.91
CA GLY A 48 -9.84 3.34 0.42
C GLY A 48 -8.75 2.60 1.20
N LYS A 49 -9.12 1.51 1.89
CA LYS A 49 -8.24 0.71 2.73
C LYS A 49 -7.42 -0.24 1.84
N PRO A 50 -6.11 -0.38 2.08
CA PRO A 50 -5.32 -1.43 1.44
C PRO A 50 -5.85 -2.80 1.88
N ASN A 51 -5.72 -3.79 1.00
CA ASN A 51 -6.13 -5.17 1.29
C ASN A 51 -5.40 -5.69 2.54
N SER A 52 -6.10 -6.41 3.43
CA SER A 52 -5.54 -6.90 4.70
C SER A 52 -4.32 -7.82 4.50
N SER A 53 -4.28 -8.60 3.42
CA SER A 53 -3.13 -9.46 3.08
C SER A 53 -1.87 -8.66 2.75
N PHE A 54 -2.02 -7.41 2.30
CA PHE A 54 -0.90 -6.52 2.00
C PHE A 54 -0.29 -5.89 3.25
N ARG A 55 -1.05 -5.72 4.34
CA ARG A 55 -0.48 -5.32 5.63
C ARG A 55 0.49 -6.38 6.13
N GLN A 56 0.09 -7.66 6.05
CA GLN A 56 0.89 -8.78 6.50
C GLN A 56 2.15 -9.02 5.64
N SER A 57 2.08 -8.73 4.33
CA SER A 57 3.23 -8.90 3.42
C SER A 57 4.07 -7.62 3.23
N TYR A 58 3.62 -6.47 3.73
CA TYR A 58 4.38 -5.22 3.65
C TYR A 58 5.47 -5.12 4.70
N ASP A 59 5.19 -5.57 5.94
CA ASP A 59 6.25 -5.75 6.93
C ASP A 59 7.18 -6.80 6.33
N ARG A 60 8.22 -6.30 5.65
CA ARG A 60 9.24 -7.08 4.97
C ARG A 60 9.60 -8.23 5.90
N SER A 61 9.61 -9.45 5.37
CA SER A 61 10.20 -10.55 6.12
C SER A 61 11.58 -10.11 6.61
N HIS A 62 11.95 -10.49 7.83
CA HIS A 62 13.25 -10.18 8.44
C HIS A 62 14.46 -10.64 7.59
N ALA A 63 14.23 -11.32 6.46
CA ALA A 63 15.22 -11.88 5.56
C ALA A 63 15.94 -10.85 4.65
N SER A 64 15.58 -9.56 4.65
CA SER A 64 16.21 -8.53 3.78
C SER A 64 17.00 -7.43 4.50
N LEU A 65 17.34 -7.63 5.78
CA LEU A 65 18.34 -6.80 6.46
C LEU A 65 19.73 -7.40 6.15
N SER A 66 20.31 -6.99 5.02
CA SER A 66 21.71 -7.23 4.64
C SER A 66 22.36 -5.90 4.30
#